data_AF-A0A816ZBZ6-F1
#
_entry.id   AF-A0A816ZBZ6-F1
#
_cell.length_a   1.000
_cell.length_b   1.000
_cell.length_c   1.000
_cell.angle_alpha   90.00
_cell.angle_beta   90.00
_cell.angle_gamma   90.00
#
_symmetry.space_group_name_H-M   'P 1'
#
loop_
_entity.id
_entity.type
_entity.pdbx_description
1 polymer ?
#
loop_
_entity_poly.entity_id
_entity_poly.type
_entity_poly.pdbx_seq_one_letter_code
_entity_poly.pdbx_strand_id
1 'polypeptide(L)'
;MYLLTCIISEDRERYNSYLNQFPSELNVGYISADTLWKLLSVDLKDHLEEHGRIPAERREVKSADYMNLHFMVKRFYDTSVKIIPEAKNTVPEYPKWFEPFVMQWLNENDDMSMEYLHNALEKDRQTGYQQTSEHCLFSSSVVDVFTQLNQCHGIIKTLDLHDPLVIAKYMKRFSVTISQVLLGYANAIRRTFENVGGQDRICSILMNNIQQLRLNLEQLYELMGGAQLDDETKAMLNDL
;
A
#
# COMPACT_ATOMS: atom_id res chain seq x y z
N MET A 1 4.86 -22.05 3.83
CA MET A 1 6.03 -21.49 3.10
C MET A 1 7.37 -21.83 3.75
N TYR A 2 7.56 -21.71 5.08
CA TYR A 2 8.84 -22.07 5.74
C TYR A 2 9.41 -23.43 5.32
N LEU A 3 8.60 -24.50 5.38
CA LEU A 3 9.02 -25.84 4.96
C LEU A 3 9.49 -25.90 3.50
N LEU A 4 8.81 -25.20 2.59
CA LEU A 4 9.20 -25.13 1.18
C LEU A 4 10.55 -24.45 1.02
N THR A 5 10.77 -23.33 1.74
CA THR A 5 12.07 -22.65 1.75
C THR A 5 13.18 -23.56 2.28
N CYS A 6 12.92 -24.35 3.33
CA CYS A 6 13.88 -25.32 3.85
C CYS A 6 14.25 -26.39 2.82
N ILE A 7 13.26 -26.97 2.12
CA ILE A 7 13.50 -27.98 1.08
C ILE A 7 14.36 -27.38 -0.05
N ILE A 8 14.00 -26.19 -0.54
CA ILE A 8 14.77 -25.50 -1.59
C ILE A 8 16.20 -25.20 -1.15
N SER A 9 16.39 -24.78 0.11
CA SER A 9 17.72 -24.53 0.67
C SER A 9 18.54 -25.81 0.72
N GLU A 10 17.94 -26.91 1.16
CA GLU A 10 18.59 -28.21 1.21
C GLU A 10 18.99 -28.71 -0.18
N ASP A 11 18.09 -28.59 -1.16
CA ASP A 11 18.32 -28.93 -2.56
C ASP A 11 19.46 -28.12 -3.17
N ARG A 12 19.51 -26.82 -2.85
CA ARG A 12 20.54 -25.92 -3.33
C ARG A 12 21.90 -26.17 -2.68
N GLU A 13 21.93 -26.39 -1.37
CA GLU A 13 23.18 -26.45 -0.59
C GLU A 13 23.80 -27.85 -0.57
N ARG A 14 22.96 -28.89 -0.48
CA ARG A 14 23.43 -30.28 -0.41
C ARG A 14 23.39 -30.91 -1.79
N TYR A 15 22.20 -31.11 -2.33
CA TYR A 15 22.01 -32.00 -3.49
C TYR A 15 22.62 -31.44 -4.77
N ASN A 16 22.62 -30.12 -4.97
CA ASN A 16 23.25 -29.49 -6.12
C ASN A 16 24.75 -29.80 -6.24
N SER A 17 25.45 -29.98 -5.10
CA SER A 17 26.88 -30.31 -5.11
C SER A 17 27.16 -31.77 -5.53
N TYR A 18 26.23 -32.67 -5.21
CA TYR A 18 26.33 -34.10 -5.57
C TYR A 18 25.86 -34.38 -7.01
N LEU A 19 24.91 -33.58 -7.52
CA LEU A 19 24.34 -33.74 -8.86
C LEU A 19 24.87 -32.66 -9.83
N ASN A 20 26.19 -32.50 -9.89
CA ASN A 20 26.87 -31.45 -10.67
C ASN A 20 27.41 -31.93 -12.03
N GLN A 21 26.98 -33.09 -12.52
CA GLN A 21 27.52 -33.70 -13.75
C GLN A 21 27.27 -32.82 -15.00
N PHE A 22 26.21 -32.00 -14.98
CA PHE A 22 25.81 -31.10 -16.07
C PHE A 22 25.47 -29.70 -15.53
N PRO A 23 26.45 -28.92 -15.03
CA PRO A 23 26.18 -27.70 -14.27
C PRO A 23 25.60 -26.55 -15.12
N SER A 24 25.74 -26.61 -16.45
CA SER A 24 25.12 -25.68 -17.39
C SER A 24 23.67 -26.03 -17.73
N GLU A 25 23.23 -27.25 -17.44
CA GLU A 25 21.90 -27.77 -17.83
C GLU A 25 21.02 -28.11 -16.63
N LEU A 26 21.64 -28.48 -15.50
CA LEU A 26 20.96 -28.94 -14.30
C LEU A 26 21.38 -28.11 -13.09
N ASN A 27 20.41 -27.46 -12.48
CA ASN A 27 20.55 -26.87 -11.15
C ASN A 27 19.40 -27.38 -10.26
N VAL A 28 19.72 -28.25 -9.31
CA VAL A 28 18.74 -28.93 -8.46
C VAL A 28 17.94 -27.90 -7.64
N GLY A 29 18.60 -26.86 -7.14
CA GLY A 29 17.94 -25.79 -6.39
C GLY A 29 16.94 -25.01 -7.23
N TYR A 30 17.24 -24.72 -8.50
CA TYR A 30 16.31 -24.04 -9.41
C TYR A 30 15.12 -24.92 -9.79
N ILE A 31 15.36 -26.19 -10.09
CA ILE A 31 14.28 -27.14 -10.42
C ILE A 31 13.35 -27.34 -9.23
N SER A 32 13.92 -27.48 -8.02
CA SER A 32 13.15 -27.59 -6.77
C SER A 32 12.28 -26.36 -6.54
N ALA A 33 12.88 -25.16 -6.65
CA ALA A 33 12.14 -23.92 -6.47
C ALA A 33 11.01 -23.73 -7.50
N ASP A 34 11.27 -23.99 -8.78
CA ASP A 34 10.25 -23.90 -9.84
C ASP A 34 9.12 -24.92 -9.62
N THR A 35 9.46 -26.17 -9.29
CA THR A 35 8.47 -27.24 -9.08
C THR A 35 7.57 -26.93 -7.87
N LEU A 36 8.18 -26.58 -6.74
CA LEU A 36 7.43 -26.27 -5.52
C LEU A 36 6.60 -24.99 -5.67
N TRP A 37 7.10 -23.99 -6.40
CA TRP A 37 6.33 -22.80 -6.72
C TRP A 37 5.11 -23.12 -7.57
N LYS A 38 5.25 -23.94 -8.61
CA LYS A 38 4.12 -24.33 -9.47
C LYS A 38 3.02 -25.06 -8.68
N LEU A 39 3.40 -26.01 -7.82
CA LEU A 39 2.46 -26.73 -6.96
C LEU A 39 1.76 -25.77 -5.98
N LEU A 40 2.53 -24.95 -5.26
CA LEU A 40 1.99 -23.97 -4.32
C LEU A 40 1.05 -22.96 -5.01
N SER A 41 1.39 -22.54 -6.23
CA SER A 41 0.63 -21.55 -7.00
C SER A 41 -0.77 -22.04 -7.33
N VAL A 42 -0.90 -23.32 -7.73
CA VAL A 42 -2.21 -23.93 -8.02
C VAL A 42 -3.07 -23.93 -6.76
N ASP A 43 -2.54 -24.49 -5.66
CA ASP A 43 -3.29 -24.60 -4.41
C ASP A 43 -3.68 -23.23 -3.85
N LEU A 44 -2.75 -22.27 -3.80
CA LEU A 44 -3.04 -20.94 -3.27
C LEU A 44 -4.04 -20.17 -4.14
N LYS A 45 -3.91 -20.24 -5.46
CA LYS A 45 -4.83 -19.57 -6.37
C LYS A 45 -6.25 -20.08 -6.14
N ASP A 46 -6.45 -21.40 -6.11
CA ASP A 46 -7.78 -22.01 -5.95
C ASP A 46 -8.41 -21.62 -4.60
N HIS A 47 -7.64 -21.68 -3.51
CA HIS A 47 -8.12 -21.28 -2.18
C HIS A 47 -8.45 -19.78 -2.10
N LEU A 48 -7.62 -18.92 -2.69
CA LEU A 48 -7.85 -17.48 -2.71
C LEU A 48 -9.05 -17.10 -3.59
N GLU A 49 -9.27 -17.81 -4.70
CA GLU A 49 -10.47 -17.63 -5.52
C GLU A 49 -11.74 -18.03 -4.76
N GLU A 50 -11.72 -19.14 -4.03
CA GLU A 50 -12.86 -19.56 -3.19
C GLU A 50 -13.15 -18.53 -2.09
N HIS A 51 -12.12 -18.10 -1.35
CA HIS A 51 -12.25 -17.06 -0.32
C HIS A 51 -12.68 -15.71 -0.92
N GLY A 52 -12.23 -15.40 -2.14
CA GLY A 52 -12.57 -14.21 -2.90
C GLY A 52 -14.05 -14.11 -3.26
N ARG A 53 -14.74 -15.26 -3.42
CA ARG A 53 -16.19 -15.33 -3.67
C ARG A 53 -17.04 -15.05 -2.44
N ILE A 54 -16.49 -15.24 -1.24
CA ILE A 54 -17.20 -14.93 0.00
C ILE A 54 -17.31 -13.40 0.12
N PRO A 55 -18.52 -12.84 0.31
CA PRO A 55 -18.68 -11.39 0.54
C PRO A 55 -17.83 -10.92 1.71
N ALA A 56 -17.21 -9.74 1.57
CA ALA A 56 -16.26 -9.22 2.57
C ALA A 56 -16.85 -9.19 4.00
N GLU A 57 -18.11 -8.80 4.14
CA GLU A 57 -18.84 -8.75 5.43
C GLU A 57 -19.05 -10.12 6.11
N ARG A 58 -18.96 -11.21 5.35
CA ARG A 58 -19.15 -12.59 5.84
C ARG A 58 -17.83 -13.34 5.99
N ARG A 59 -16.71 -12.72 5.64
CA ARG A 59 -15.40 -13.35 5.70
C ARG A 59 -14.88 -13.29 7.14
N GLU A 60 -14.61 -14.45 7.72
CA GLU A 60 -14.11 -14.54 9.10
C GLU A 60 -12.64 -14.12 9.24
N VAL A 61 -11.85 -14.34 8.18
CA VAL A 61 -10.43 -13.97 8.13
C VAL A 61 -10.30 -12.47 7.83
N LYS A 62 -9.45 -11.78 8.59
CA LYS A 62 -9.27 -10.33 8.47
C LYS A 62 -8.47 -9.96 7.23
N SER A 63 -8.73 -8.79 6.65
CA SER A 63 -7.97 -8.25 5.51
C SER A 63 -6.46 -8.22 5.78
N ALA A 64 -6.06 -7.87 7.01
CA ALA A 64 -4.66 -7.85 7.45
C ALA A 64 -3.98 -9.22 7.36
N ASP A 65 -4.70 -10.32 7.60
CA ASP A 65 -4.15 -11.67 7.49
C ASP A 65 -3.87 -12.04 6.02
N TYR A 66 -4.74 -11.61 5.09
CA TYR A 66 -4.47 -11.75 3.65
C TYR A 66 -3.32 -10.88 3.18
N MET A 67 -3.20 -9.65 3.70
CA MET A 67 -2.05 -8.79 3.41
C MET A 67 -0.75 -9.44 3.89
N ASN A 68 -0.74 -10.00 5.10
CA ASN A 68 0.40 -10.75 5.62
C ASN A 68 0.73 -11.97 4.75
N LEU A 69 -0.29 -12.73 4.32
CA LEU A 69 -0.11 -13.84 3.39
C LEU A 69 0.49 -13.37 2.05
N HIS A 70 0.01 -12.26 1.51
CA HIS A 70 0.54 -11.66 0.29
C HIS A 70 2.03 -11.33 0.45
N PHE A 71 2.42 -10.66 1.54
CA PHE A 71 3.84 -10.37 1.82
C PHE A 71 4.68 -11.64 1.99
N MET A 72 4.14 -12.70 2.59
CA MET A 72 4.83 -13.99 2.69
C MET A 72 5.04 -14.64 1.32
N VAL A 73 4.01 -14.63 0.45
CA VAL A 73 4.09 -15.19 -0.91
C VAL A 73 5.10 -14.40 -1.75
N LYS A 74 5.04 -13.06 -1.69
CA LYS A 74 6.02 -12.18 -2.32
C LYS A 74 7.43 -12.52 -1.89
N ARG A 75 7.67 -12.57 -0.57
CA ARG A 75 9.01 -12.87 -0.03
C ARG A 75 9.50 -14.22 -0.54
N PHE A 76 8.65 -15.25 -0.53
CA PHE A 76 8.99 -16.56 -1.07
C PHE A 76 9.37 -16.49 -2.55
N TYR A 77 8.55 -15.82 -3.38
CA TYR A 77 8.81 -15.64 -4.80
C TYR A 77 10.15 -14.93 -5.05
N ASP A 78 10.39 -13.80 -4.37
CA ASP A 78 11.61 -13.00 -4.54
C ASP A 78 12.87 -13.77 -4.13
N THR A 79 12.82 -14.55 -3.04
CA THR A 79 14.00 -15.25 -2.53
C THR A 79 14.29 -16.56 -3.24
N SER A 80 13.28 -17.21 -3.81
CA SER A 80 13.40 -18.58 -4.32
C SER A 80 13.16 -18.70 -5.82
N VAL A 81 12.21 -17.95 -6.38
CA VAL A 81 11.76 -18.12 -7.77
C VAL A 81 12.38 -17.06 -8.69
N LYS A 82 12.38 -15.78 -8.28
CA LYS A 82 12.90 -14.66 -9.08
C LYS A 82 14.39 -14.79 -9.45
N ILE A 83 15.15 -15.59 -8.70
CA ILE A 83 16.56 -15.87 -8.97
C ILE A 83 16.78 -16.82 -10.15
N ILE A 84 15.74 -17.57 -10.55
CA ILE A 84 15.77 -18.54 -11.66
C ILE A 84 15.86 -17.76 -12.99
N PRO A 85 16.82 -18.07 -13.88
CA PRO A 85 17.03 -17.32 -15.12
C PRO A 85 15.76 -17.13 -15.97
N GLU A 86 14.96 -18.19 -16.11
CA GLU A 86 13.71 -18.20 -16.89
C GLU A 86 12.63 -17.30 -16.29
N ALA A 87 12.67 -17.06 -14.97
CA ALA A 87 11.71 -16.24 -14.24
C ALA A 87 12.08 -14.75 -14.18
N LYS A 88 13.30 -14.34 -14.56
CA LYS A 88 13.76 -12.96 -14.40
C LYS A 88 12.98 -11.93 -15.20
N ASN A 89 12.41 -12.34 -16.33
CA ASN A 89 11.70 -11.43 -17.25
C ASN A 89 10.19 -11.71 -17.28
N THR A 90 9.67 -12.49 -16.33
CA THR A 90 8.24 -12.78 -16.24
C THR A 90 7.58 -11.91 -15.19
N VAL A 91 6.40 -11.36 -15.53
CA VAL A 91 5.54 -10.69 -14.56
C VAL A 91 4.86 -11.77 -13.72
N PRO A 92 5.06 -11.79 -12.39
CA PRO A 92 4.43 -12.81 -11.56
C PRO A 92 2.91 -12.65 -11.53
N GLU A 93 2.19 -13.78 -11.63
CA GLU A 93 0.71 -13.76 -11.59
C GLU A 93 0.13 -13.65 -10.18
N TYR A 94 0.90 -14.06 -9.16
CA TYR A 94 0.39 -14.18 -7.78
C TYR A 94 -0.28 -12.90 -7.22
N PRO A 95 0.16 -11.66 -7.54
CA PRO A 95 -0.50 -10.49 -7.00
C PRO A 95 -1.98 -10.37 -7.38
N LYS A 96 -2.38 -10.93 -8.53
CA LYS A 96 -3.78 -10.94 -8.98
C LYS A 96 -4.68 -11.80 -8.11
N TRP A 97 -4.14 -12.87 -7.51
CA TRP A 97 -4.90 -13.74 -6.62
C TRP A 97 -5.29 -13.00 -5.33
N PHE A 98 -4.51 -11.99 -4.94
CA PHE A 98 -4.74 -11.20 -3.74
C PHE A 98 -5.64 -9.97 -3.96
N GLU A 99 -6.00 -9.65 -5.19
CA GLU A 99 -6.66 -8.39 -5.55
C GLU A 99 -7.95 -8.10 -4.77
N PRO A 100 -8.88 -9.05 -4.58
CA PRO A 100 -10.09 -8.80 -3.79
C PRO A 100 -9.79 -8.44 -2.33
N PHE A 101 -8.71 -8.98 -1.78
CA PHE A 101 -8.34 -8.79 -0.37
C PHE A 101 -7.59 -7.48 -0.15
N VAL A 102 -6.74 -7.08 -1.10
CA VAL A 102 -6.11 -5.75 -1.09
C VAL A 102 -7.19 -4.67 -1.25
N MET A 103 -8.19 -4.88 -2.11
CA MET A 103 -9.32 -3.96 -2.23
C MET A 103 -10.14 -3.86 -0.96
N GLN A 104 -10.42 -4.99 -0.29
CA GLN A 104 -11.06 -4.96 1.02
C GLN A 104 -10.22 -4.17 2.04
N TRP A 105 -8.91 -4.40 2.08
CA TRP A 105 -8.01 -3.67 2.97
C TRP A 105 -8.02 -2.16 2.70
N LEU A 106 -8.05 -1.74 1.42
CA LEU A 106 -8.19 -0.33 1.04
C LEU A 106 -9.57 0.26 1.41
N ASN A 107 -10.62 -0.55 1.46
CA ASN A 107 -11.93 -0.14 1.96
C ASN A 107 -11.92 0.11 3.47
N GLU A 108 -11.40 -0.84 4.23
CA GLU A 108 -11.24 -0.68 5.69
C GLU A 108 -10.29 0.49 6.04
N ASN A 109 -9.33 0.77 5.16
CA ASN A 109 -8.43 1.89 5.30
C ASN A 109 -9.13 3.26 5.20
N ASP A 110 -10.25 3.41 4.47
CA ASP A 110 -10.99 4.67 4.41
C ASP A 110 -11.49 5.09 5.79
N ASP A 111 -12.17 4.17 6.48
CA ASP A 111 -12.74 4.42 7.80
C ASP A 111 -11.64 4.74 8.81
N MET A 112 -10.56 3.96 8.79
CA MET A 112 -9.40 4.18 9.66
C MET A 112 -8.72 5.53 9.38
N SER A 113 -8.55 5.91 8.11
CA SER A 113 -7.97 7.19 7.72
C SER A 113 -8.84 8.37 8.16
N MET A 114 -10.17 8.25 8.07
CA MET A 114 -11.10 9.28 8.55
C MET A 114 -11.09 9.41 10.08
N GLU A 115 -11.03 8.30 10.82
CA GLU A 115 -10.87 8.34 12.28
C GLU A 115 -9.54 9.02 12.67
N TYR A 116 -8.45 8.67 11.99
CA TYR A 116 -7.14 9.30 12.18
C TYR A 116 -7.19 10.82 11.93
N LEU A 117 -7.84 11.24 10.85
CA LEU A 117 -8.05 12.65 10.53
C LEU A 117 -8.76 13.38 11.68
N HIS A 118 -9.87 12.83 12.18
CA HIS A 118 -10.61 13.43 13.27
C HIS A 118 -9.76 13.56 14.53
N ASN A 119 -9.01 12.52 14.88
CA ASN A 119 -8.12 12.52 16.04
C ASN A 119 -6.98 13.55 15.90
N ALA A 120 -6.39 13.67 14.70
CA ALA A 120 -5.34 14.64 14.42
C ALA A 120 -5.86 16.09 14.55
N LEU A 121 -7.05 16.37 14.02
CA LEU A 121 -7.68 17.69 14.11
C LEU A 121 -8.08 18.06 15.54
N GLU A 122 -8.66 17.12 16.30
CA GLU A 122 -9.04 17.38 17.69
C GLU A 122 -7.82 17.62 18.58
N LYS A 123 -6.74 16.85 18.38
CA LYS A 123 -5.48 17.06 19.08
C LYS A 123 -4.90 18.45 18.80
N ASP A 124 -4.89 18.87 17.53
CA ASP A 124 -4.38 20.17 17.10
C ASP A 124 -5.23 21.33 17.63
N ARG A 125 -6.56 21.14 17.69
CA ARG A 125 -7.48 22.09 18.33
C ARG A 125 -7.18 22.23 19.83
N GLN A 126 -6.93 21.13 20.54
CA GLN A 126 -6.64 21.14 21.98
C GLN A 126 -5.32 21.82 22.32
N THR A 127 -4.32 21.75 21.43
CA THR A 127 -3.04 22.46 21.59
C THR A 127 -3.11 23.92 21.13
N GLY A 128 -4.23 24.36 20.56
CA GLY A 128 -4.44 25.73 20.10
C GLY A 128 -3.74 26.04 18.76
N TYR A 129 -3.65 25.06 17.87
CA TYR A 129 -3.05 25.19 16.54
C TYR A 129 -1.59 25.66 16.59
N GLN A 130 -0.80 25.06 17.49
CA GLN A 130 0.61 25.44 17.60
C GLN A 130 1.38 25.11 16.31
N GLN A 131 2.19 26.09 15.87
CA GLN A 131 3.13 25.90 14.78
C GLN A 131 4.14 24.81 15.16
N THR A 132 4.47 23.95 14.20
CA THR A 132 5.39 22.82 14.45
C THR A 132 6.82 23.28 14.73
N SER A 133 7.22 24.46 14.24
CA SER A 133 8.51 25.12 14.53
C SER A 133 8.44 26.62 14.17
N GLU A 134 9.46 27.40 14.56
CA GLU A 134 9.57 28.82 14.13
C GLU A 134 9.62 29.01 12.62
N HIS A 135 10.03 27.98 11.86
CA HIS A 135 10.11 28.00 10.40
C HIS A 135 8.87 27.41 9.72
N CYS A 136 7.92 26.83 10.48
CA CYS A 136 6.71 26.21 9.95
C CYS A 136 5.49 27.10 10.23
N LEU A 137 4.82 27.52 9.16
CA LEU A 137 3.67 28.42 9.27
C LEU A 137 2.33 27.68 9.48
N PHE A 138 2.35 26.35 9.44
CA PHE A 138 1.21 25.44 9.63
C PHE A 138 1.34 24.66 10.96
N SER A 139 0.25 24.04 11.39
CA SER A 139 0.17 23.25 12.63
C SER A 139 0.32 21.74 12.40
N SER A 140 0.35 20.96 13.51
CA SER A 140 0.73 19.55 13.48
C SER A 140 -0.25 18.65 12.72
N SER A 141 -1.54 19.01 12.63
CA SER A 141 -2.56 18.15 12.04
C SER A 141 -2.30 17.82 10.56
N VAL A 142 -1.74 18.76 9.78
CA VAL A 142 -1.37 18.49 8.37
C VAL A 142 -0.27 17.44 8.28
N VAL A 143 0.72 17.52 9.17
CA VAL A 143 1.83 16.56 9.21
C VAL A 143 1.33 15.18 9.60
N ASP A 144 0.49 15.11 10.63
CA ASP A 144 -0.07 13.84 11.13
C ASP A 144 -0.90 13.14 10.04
N VAL A 145 -1.77 13.88 9.33
CA VAL A 145 -2.60 13.35 8.23
C VAL A 145 -1.75 12.83 7.08
N PHE A 146 -0.77 13.60 6.61
CA PHE A 146 0.09 13.14 5.50
C PHE A 146 1.05 12.03 5.91
N THR A 147 1.46 11.96 7.18
CA THR A 147 2.23 10.83 7.68
C THR A 147 1.42 9.54 7.55
N GLN A 148 0.13 9.57 7.93
CA GLN A 148 -0.76 8.42 7.81
C GLN A 148 -1.01 8.02 6.35
N LEU A 149 -1.32 8.98 5.47
CA LEU A 149 -1.53 8.71 4.04
C LEU A 149 -0.26 8.12 3.38
N ASN A 150 0.92 8.66 3.70
CA ASN A 150 2.18 8.12 3.20
C ASN A 150 2.48 6.71 3.73
N GLN A 151 2.08 6.38 4.96
CA GLN A 151 2.20 5.02 5.49
C GLN A 151 1.30 4.05 4.71
N CYS A 152 0.05 4.42 4.43
CA CYS A 152 -0.86 3.62 3.61
C CYS A 152 -0.30 3.39 2.21
N HIS A 153 0.19 4.44 1.55
CA HIS A 153 0.86 4.34 0.26
C HIS A 153 2.11 3.44 0.33
N GLY A 154 2.90 3.57 1.40
CA GLY A 154 4.09 2.74 1.64
C GLY A 154 3.77 1.24 1.71
N ILE A 155 2.63 0.86 2.29
CA ILE A 155 2.16 -0.54 2.32
C ILE A 155 1.88 -1.03 0.90
N ILE A 156 1.14 -0.25 0.08
CA ILE A 156 0.85 -0.59 -1.32
C ILE A 156 2.16 -0.74 -2.11
N LYS A 157 3.10 0.19 -1.94
CA LYS A 157 4.40 0.17 -2.62
C LYS A 157 5.24 -1.05 -2.23
N THR A 158 5.14 -1.49 -0.98
CA THR A 158 5.87 -2.68 -0.48
C THR A 158 5.38 -3.98 -1.13
N LEU A 159 4.19 -3.99 -1.74
CA LEU A 159 3.73 -5.11 -2.56
C LEU A 159 4.57 -5.32 -3.82
N ASP A 160 5.36 -4.32 -4.25
CA ASP A 160 6.28 -4.37 -5.43
C ASP A 160 5.60 -4.94 -6.68
N LEU A 161 4.43 -4.38 -6.98
CA LEU A 161 3.61 -4.82 -8.09
C LEU A 161 4.30 -4.50 -9.41
N HIS A 162 4.21 -5.41 -10.37
CA HIS A 162 4.81 -5.25 -11.70
C HIS A 162 3.77 -5.20 -12.83
N ASP A 163 2.50 -5.50 -12.54
CA ASP A 163 1.40 -5.38 -13.51
C ASP A 163 0.81 -3.96 -13.46
N PRO A 164 0.96 -3.15 -14.52
CA PRO A 164 0.44 -1.78 -14.56
C PRO A 164 -1.07 -1.68 -14.32
N LEU A 165 -1.85 -2.69 -14.73
CA LEU A 165 -3.30 -2.68 -14.55
C LEU A 165 -3.68 -2.82 -13.07
N VAL A 166 -2.97 -3.68 -12.34
CA VAL A 166 -3.19 -3.86 -10.89
C VAL A 166 -2.76 -2.62 -10.12
N ILE A 167 -1.60 -2.05 -10.49
CA ILE A 167 -1.10 -0.79 -9.90
C ILE A 167 -2.12 0.33 -10.10
N ALA A 168 -2.57 0.55 -11.34
CA ALA A 168 -3.56 1.59 -11.63
C ALA A 168 -4.85 1.38 -10.84
N LYS A 169 -5.33 0.14 -10.71
CA LYS A 169 -6.53 -0.16 -9.93
C LYS A 169 -6.38 0.21 -8.46
N TYR A 170 -5.23 -0.11 -7.84
CA TYR A 170 -4.98 0.25 -6.43
C TYR A 170 -4.77 1.74 -6.24
N MET A 171 -4.05 2.41 -7.15
CA MET A 171 -3.85 3.86 -7.08
C MET A 171 -5.17 4.62 -7.24
N LYS A 172 -6.01 4.20 -8.17
CA LYS A 172 -7.38 4.73 -8.34
C LYS A 172 -8.23 4.51 -7.09
N ARG A 173 -8.13 3.35 -6.46
CA ARG A 173 -8.88 3.11 -5.22
C ARG A 173 -8.35 3.98 -4.08
N PHE A 174 -7.04 4.10 -3.95
CA PHE A 174 -6.40 4.89 -2.90
C PHE A 174 -6.62 6.40 -3.08
N SER A 175 -6.76 6.91 -4.31
CA SER A 175 -7.09 8.31 -4.55
C SER A 175 -8.45 8.71 -3.98
N VAL A 176 -9.41 7.78 -3.91
CA VAL A 176 -10.69 7.99 -3.23
C VAL A 176 -10.47 8.24 -1.73
N THR A 177 -9.62 7.45 -1.08
CA THR A 177 -9.24 7.66 0.34
C THR A 177 -8.61 9.04 0.53
N ILE A 178 -7.65 9.40 -0.33
CA ILE A 178 -6.98 10.71 -0.27
C ILE A 178 -8.03 11.82 -0.40
N SER A 179 -8.89 11.77 -1.41
CA SER A 179 -9.93 12.77 -1.64
C SER A 179 -10.85 12.93 -0.42
N GLN A 180 -11.35 11.83 0.14
CA GLN A 180 -12.22 11.87 1.32
C GLN A 180 -11.52 12.51 2.53
N VAL A 181 -10.27 12.13 2.81
CA VAL A 181 -9.48 12.67 3.92
C VAL A 181 -9.21 14.16 3.73
N LEU A 182 -8.76 14.56 2.53
CA LEU A 182 -8.38 15.94 2.25
C LEU A 182 -9.60 16.88 2.22
N LEU A 183 -10.71 16.45 1.61
CA LEU A 183 -11.98 17.18 1.66
C LEU A 183 -12.56 17.23 3.08
N GLY A 184 -12.43 16.14 3.84
CA GLY A 184 -12.80 16.09 5.25
C GLY A 184 -12.01 17.11 6.07
N TYR A 185 -10.69 17.17 5.86
CA TYR A 185 -9.81 18.15 6.48
C TYR A 185 -10.22 19.58 6.11
N ALA A 186 -10.36 19.88 4.82
CA ALA A 186 -10.74 21.22 4.35
C ALA A 186 -12.09 21.68 4.92
N ASN A 187 -13.08 20.78 4.96
CA ASN A 187 -14.38 21.07 5.55
C ASN A 187 -14.31 21.33 7.06
N ALA A 188 -13.49 20.57 7.79
CA ALA A 188 -13.30 20.78 9.22
C ALA A 188 -12.64 22.14 9.49
N ILE A 189 -11.58 22.48 8.76
CA ILE A 189 -10.89 23.76 8.86
C ILE A 189 -11.82 24.92 8.55
N ARG A 190 -12.66 24.83 7.51
CA ARG A 190 -13.67 25.85 7.19
C ARG A 190 -14.62 26.10 8.35
N ARG A 191 -15.17 25.04 8.96
CA ARG A 191 -16.06 25.15 10.13
C ARG A 191 -15.36 25.77 11.33
N THR A 192 -14.11 25.39 11.58
CA THR A 192 -13.30 26.00 12.63
C THR A 192 -13.08 27.49 12.36
N PHE A 193 -12.74 27.86 11.12
CA PHE A 193 -12.49 29.24 10.72
C PHE A 193 -13.71 30.13 10.97
N GLU A 194 -14.91 29.65 10.63
CA GLU A 194 -16.18 30.34 10.90
C GLU A 194 -16.43 30.57 12.41
N ASN A 195 -15.97 29.65 13.27
CA ASN A 195 -16.17 29.70 14.72
C ASN A 195 -15.11 30.49 15.49
N VAL A 196 -13.89 30.64 14.96
CA VAL A 196 -12.76 31.30 15.64
C VAL A 196 -12.93 32.83 15.73
N GLY A 197 -13.86 33.41 14.97
CA GLY A 197 -14.38 34.76 15.21
C GLY A 197 -13.34 35.89 15.13
N GLY A 198 -12.29 35.74 14.30
CA GLY A 198 -11.32 36.82 14.04
C GLY A 198 -10.04 36.78 14.88
N GLN A 199 -9.65 35.64 15.45
CA GLN A 199 -8.29 35.48 15.98
C GLN A 199 -7.29 35.36 14.82
N ASP A 200 -6.78 36.50 14.34
CA ASP A 200 -5.93 36.63 13.13
C ASP A 200 -4.80 35.61 13.05
N ARG A 201 -4.16 35.29 14.19
CA ARG A 201 -3.08 34.31 14.26
C ARG A 201 -3.57 32.89 13.91
N ILE A 202 -4.68 32.45 14.50
CA ILE A 202 -5.23 31.11 14.24
C ILE A 202 -5.76 31.04 12.81
N CYS A 203 -6.48 32.06 12.36
CA CYS A 203 -6.96 32.15 10.97
C CYS A 203 -5.82 32.00 9.96
N SER A 204 -4.68 32.67 10.20
CA SER A 204 -3.48 32.57 9.37
C SER A 204 -2.92 31.14 9.34
N ILE A 205 -2.83 30.48 10.51
CA ILE A 205 -2.34 29.10 10.61
C ILE A 205 -3.26 28.14 9.86
N LEU A 206 -4.59 28.28 10.02
CA LEU A 206 -5.57 27.46 9.32
C LEU A 206 -5.47 27.62 7.78
N MET A 207 -5.24 28.84 7.29
CA MET A 207 -4.99 29.08 5.87
C MET A 207 -3.67 28.43 5.40
N ASN A 208 -2.61 28.53 6.21
CA ASN A 208 -1.33 27.88 5.92
C ASN A 208 -1.47 26.36 5.91
N ASN A 209 -2.33 25.78 6.75
CA ASN A 209 -2.61 24.35 6.73
C ASN A 209 -3.22 23.92 5.40
N ILE A 210 -4.19 24.67 4.87
CA ILE A 210 -4.79 24.39 3.55
C ILE A 210 -3.76 24.49 2.43
N GLN A 211 -2.88 25.50 2.48
CA GLN A 211 -1.81 25.62 1.50
C GLN A 211 -0.81 24.46 1.59
N GLN A 212 -0.43 24.05 2.82
CA GLN A 212 0.47 22.92 3.02
C GLN A 212 -0.17 21.59 2.58
N LEU A 213 -1.48 21.46 2.74
CA LEU A 213 -2.23 20.31 2.27
C LEU A 213 -2.15 20.15 0.74
N ARG A 214 -2.22 21.26 -0.01
CA ARG A 214 -2.00 21.26 -1.47
C ARG A 214 -0.59 20.84 -1.86
N LEU A 215 0.43 21.43 -1.21
CA LEU A 215 1.83 21.10 -1.49
C LEU A 215 2.14 19.62 -1.20
N ASN A 216 1.63 19.09 -0.11
CA ASN A 216 1.84 17.69 0.25
C ASN A 216 1.04 16.73 -0.65
N LEU A 217 -0.12 17.16 -1.15
CA LEU A 217 -0.89 16.40 -2.15
C LEU A 217 -0.08 16.27 -3.46
N GLU A 218 0.54 17.34 -3.94
CA GLU A 218 1.42 17.28 -5.12
C GLU A 218 2.57 16.28 -4.92
N GLN A 219 3.20 16.29 -3.74
CA GLN A 219 4.25 15.32 -3.41
C GLN A 219 3.73 13.88 -3.39
N LEU A 220 2.56 13.65 -2.80
CA LEU A 220 1.94 12.32 -2.75
C LEU A 220 1.52 11.84 -4.14
N TYR A 221 1.02 12.74 -4.99
CA TYR A 221 0.69 12.45 -6.39
C TYR A 221 1.92 11.96 -7.17
N GLU A 222 3.06 12.62 -7.03
CA GLU A 222 4.31 12.16 -7.66
C GLU A 222 4.76 10.80 -7.10
N LEU A 223 4.60 10.57 -5.80
CA LEU A 223 4.92 9.27 -5.18
C LEU A 223 4.04 8.13 -5.69
N MET A 224 2.78 8.42 -6.02
CA MET A 224 1.83 7.45 -6.59
C MET A 224 2.13 7.10 -8.07
N GLY A 225 2.98 7.87 -8.74
CA GLY A 225 3.38 7.65 -10.13
C GLY A 225 3.12 8.83 -11.07
N GLY A 226 2.53 9.92 -10.55
CA GLY A 226 2.33 11.18 -11.25
C GLY A 226 1.75 11.00 -12.66
N ALA A 227 2.55 11.35 -13.68
CA ALA A 227 2.16 11.26 -15.09
C ALA A 227 1.77 9.85 -15.57
N GLN A 228 2.13 8.79 -14.84
CA GLN A 228 1.83 7.39 -15.18
C GLN A 228 0.47 6.91 -14.65
N LEU A 229 -0.18 7.71 -13.79
CA LEU A 229 -1.54 7.42 -13.31
C LEU A 229 -2.56 7.48 -14.46
N ASP A 230 -3.67 6.76 -14.32
CA ASP A 230 -4.77 6.85 -15.27
C ASP A 230 -5.47 8.22 -15.19
N ASP A 231 -6.12 8.62 -16.28
CA ASP A 231 -6.69 9.96 -16.42
C ASP A 231 -7.80 10.26 -15.41
N GLU A 232 -8.55 9.25 -14.97
CA GLU A 232 -9.61 9.42 -13.96
C GLU A 232 -9.01 9.69 -12.58
N THR A 233 -7.97 8.95 -12.20
CA THR A 233 -7.20 9.19 -10.96
C THR A 233 -6.55 10.57 -10.97
N LYS A 234 -5.96 10.98 -12.11
CA LYS A 234 -5.39 12.33 -12.27
C LYS A 234 -6.44 13.42 -12.11
N ALA A 235 -7.58 13.30 -12.79
CA ALA A 235 -8.66 14.27 -12.71
C ALA A 235 -9.15 14.41 -11.26
N MET A 236 -9.39 13.28 -10.57
CA MET A 236 -9.82 13.27 -9.18
C MET A 236 -8.86 13.99 -8.24
N LEU A 237 -7.55 13.80 -8.40
CA LEU A 237 -6.55 14.43 -7.53
C LEU A 237 -6.28 15.89 -7.89
N ASN A 238 -6.41 16.28 -9.16
CA ASN A 238 -6.25 17.66 -9.61
C ASN A 238 -7.43 18.57 -9.22
N ASP A 239 -8.61 17.99 -9.00
CA ASP A 239 -9.82 18.73 -8.62
C ASP A 239 -9.89 19.07 -7.10
N LEU A 240 -8.90 18.64 -6.30
CA LEU A 240 -8.79 18.87 -4.84
C LEU A 240 -8.05 20.17 -4.49
#